data_AF-A0A1I0CLP3-F1
#
_entry.id   AF-A0A1I0CLP3-F1
#
_cell.length_a   1.000
_cell.length_b   1.000
_cell.length_c   1.000
_cell.angle_alpha   90.00
_cell.angle_beta   90.00
_cell.angle_gamma   90.00
#
_symmetry.space_group_name_H-M   'P 1'
#
loop_
_entity.id
_entity.type
_entity.pdbx_description
1 polymer ?
#
loop_
_entity_poly.entity_id
_entity_poly.type
_entity_poly.pdbx_seq_one_letter_code
_entity_poly.pdbx_strand_id
1 'polypeptide(L)'
;MKIDKTMMEEEALALQEQEWDMVVSEEMEKIAAADDGQEAAQEKKAFVIDDDNKADWAIRKIDEEKQEFNRIRELAEEQTARIEQKVEAAERRFNQRTSYLRSLLGSYFMQVPHRKTKTQESYRLLSGSLVLKPPKVKPVYEEDELVKYLKESGMPDYIKTEEKARWGELKKLLDLSQGKHPVIKDTGELVECIRVEETPAEFKVEV
;
A
#
# COMPACT_ATOMS: atom_id res chain seq x y z
N MET A 1 19.16 44.48 -13.38
CA MET A 1 19.64 43.08 -13.32
C MET A 1 19.00 42.43 -12.11
N LYS A 2 17.95 41.63 -12.32
CA LYS A 2 17.25 40.85 -11.28
C LYS A 2 17.34 39.36 -11.64
N ILE A 3 18.54 38.97 -12.05
CA ILE A 3 18.94 37.57 -12.02
C ILE A 3 19.62 37.44 -10.64
N ASP A 4 19.69 36.24 -10.09
CA ASP A 4 20.69 35.83 -9.07
C ASP A 4 20.15 35.36 -7.72
N LYS A 5 18.88 35.59 -7.32
CA LYS A 5 18.37 34.94 -6.08
C LYS A 5 17.74 33.56 -6.30
N THR A 6 16.96 33.39 -7.36
CA THR A 6 16.30 32.11 -7.68
C THR A 6 17.24 31.13 -8.35
N MET A 7 18.17 31.62 -9.20
CA MET A 7 19.20 30.80 -9.83
C MET A 7 20.18 30.25 -8.78
N MET A 8 20.60 31.08 -7.80
CA MET A 8 21.44 30.61 -6.69
C MET A 8 20.72 29.62 -5.75
N GLU A 9 19.41 29.74 -5.57
CA GLU A 9 18.61 28.76 -4.80
C GLU A 9 18.46 27.43 -5.54
N GLU A 10 18.27 27.44 -6.86
CA GLU A 10 18.22 26.23 -7.69
C GLU A 10 19.59 25.54 -7.79
N GLU A 11 20.67 26.32 -7.92
CA GLU A 11 22.05 25.82 -7.89
C GLU A 11 22.41 25.23 -6.52
N ALA A 12 21.95 25.84 -5.42
CA ALA A 12 22.16 25.31 -4.07
C ALA A 12 21.40 24.00 -3.81
N LEU A 13 20.18 23.87 -4.36
CA LEU A 13 19.37 22.66 -4.24
C LEU A 13 19.94 21.53 -5.10
N ALA A 14 20.43 21.85 -6.30
CA ALA A 14 21.14 20.90 -7.16
C ALA A 14 22.47 20.43 -6.54
N LEU A 15 23.21 21.32 -5.88
CA LEU A 15 24.39 20.95 -5.09
C LEU A 15 24.02 20.05 -3.91
N GLN A 16 22.92 20.34 -3.21
CA GLN A 16 22.45 19.53 -2.09
C GLN A 16 21.97 18.14 -2.54
N GLU A 17 21.34 18.02 -3.70
CA GLU A 17 20.97 16.73 -4.32
C GLU A 17 22.22 15.96 -4.77
N GLN A 18 23.20 16.62 -5.38
CA GLN A 18 24.47 15.99 -5.77
C GLN A 18 25.28 15.52 -4.57
N GLU A 19 25.34 16.29 -3.48
CA GLU A 19 25.98 15.89 -2.23
C GLU A 19 25.27 14.68 -1.62
N TRP A 20 23.93 14.65 -1.67
CA TRP A 20 23.15 13.53 -1.17
C TRP A 20 23.35 12.26 -2.00
N ASP A 21 23.35 12.38 -3.33
CA ASP A 21 23.63 11.26 -4.25
C ASP A 21 25.06 10.72 -4.08
N MET A 22 26.05 11.61 -3.89
CA MET A 22 27.43 11.19 -3.61
C MET A 22 27.53 10.43 -2.28
N VAL A 23 26.92 10.93 -1.21
CA VAL A 23 26.93 10.26 0.10
C VAL A 23 26.25 8.89 0.04
N VAL A 24 25.11 8.78 -0.64
CA VAL A 24 24.41 7.51 -0.82
C VAL A 24 25.24 6.54 -1.67
N SER A 25 25.91 7.03 -2.72
CA SER A 25 26.79 6.21 -3.55
C SER A 25 28.02 5.69 -2.79
N GLU A 26 28.66 6.54 -1.98
CA GLU A 26 29.80 6.15 -1.14
C GLU A 26 29.39 5.18 -0.03
N GLU A 27 28.19 5.35 0.56
CA GLU A 27 27.65 4.39 1.53
C GLU A 27 27.30 3.06 0.87
N MET A 28 26.67 3.06 -0.30
CA MET A 28 26.38 1.84 -1.06
C MET A 28 27.66 1.11 -1.47
N GLU A 29 28.70 1.84 -1.88
CA GLU A 29 29.99 1.26 -2.25
C GLU A 29 30.74 0.71 -1.02
N LYS A 30 30.63 1.35 0.15
CA LYS A 30 31.14 0.82 1.42
C LYS A 30 30.39 -0.42 1.90
N ILE A 31 29.06 -0.47 1.72
CA ILE A 31 28.25 -1.65 2.04
C ILE A 31 28.59 -2.79 1.09
N ALA A 32 28.72 -2.51 -0.22
CA ALA A 32 29.15 -3.50 -1.20
C ALA A 32 30.58 -4.01 -0.94
N ALA A 33 31.50 -3.13 -0.54
CA ALA A 33 32.86 -3.52 -0.17
C ALA A 33 32.95 -4.26 1.19
N ALA A 34 31.99 -4.05 2.09
CA ALA A 34 31.87 -4.81 3.34
C ALA A 34 31.24 -6.20 3.14
N ASP A 35 30.48 -6.39 2.05
CA ASP A 35 29.94 -7.69 1.60
C ASP A 35 30.96 -8.49 0.77
N ASP A 36 31.89 -7.81 0.07
CA ASP A 36 32.97 -8.43 -0.69
C ASP A 36 34.17 -8.79 0.21
N GLY A 37 33.90 -9.56 1.26
CA GLY A 37 34.92 -10.22 2.05
C GLY A 37 35.67 -11.23 1.15
N GLN A 38 36.92 -10.93 0.83
CA GLN A 38 37.87 -11.90 0.27
C GLN A 38 38.10 -13.06 1.25
N GLU A 39 37.16 -13.98 1.32
CA GLU A 39 37.36 -15.29 1.92
C GLU A 39 37.88 -16.23 0.83
N ALA A 40 39.13 -16.65 0.99
CA ALA A 40 39.70 -17.74 0.21
C ALA A 40 38.70 -18.90 0.11
N ALA A 41 38.59 -19.49 -1.08
CA ALA A 41 37.72 -20.64 -1.37
C ALA A 41 38.13 -21.89 -0.56
N GLN A 42 37.87 -21.88 0.73
CA GLN A 42 37.64 -23.08 1.51
C GLN A 42 36.23 -23.53 1.18
N GLU A 43 36.05 -24.80 0.82
CA GLU A 43 34.74 -25.42 0.68
C GLU A 43 33.95 -25.16 1.98
N LYS A 44 33.07 -24.15 1.97
CA LYS A 44 32.23 -23.79 3.12
C LYS A 44 31.29 -24.97 3.36
N LYS A 45 31.66 -25.83 4.30
CA LYS A 45 30.77 -26.89 4.79
C LYS A 45 29.47 -26.23 5.23
N ALA A 46 28.33 -26.74 4.75
CA ALA A 46 27.03 -26.25 5.14
C ALA A 46 26.87 -26.33 6.67
N PHE A 47 26.35 -25.27 7.29
CA PHE A 47 26.06 -25.25 8.72
C PHE A 47 24.89 -26.20 9.02
N VAL A 48 25.11 -27.15 9.93
CA VAL A 48 24.11 -28.14 10.34
C VAL A 48 23.80 -27.94 11.83
N ILE A 49 22.52 -27.83 12.15
CA ILE A 49 22.01 -27.77 13.51
C ILE A 49 21.75 -29.21 13.97
N ASP A 50 22.61 -29.74 14.82
CA ASP A 50 22.60 -31.12 15.33
C ASP A 50 22.53 -31.21 16.87
N ASP A 51 22.55 -30.06 17.56
CA ASP A 51 22.51 -29.92 19.02
C ASP A 51 21.65 -28.71 19.41
N ASP A 52 21.03 -28.77 20.60
CA ASP A 52 20.12 -27.74 21.11
C ASP A 52 20.83 -26.39 21.26
N ASN A 53 22.12 -26.39 21.61
CA ASN A 53 22.92 -25.17 21.68
C ASN A 53 23.09 -24.49 20.30
N LYS A 54 23.19 -25.27 19.22
CA LYS A 54 23.27 -24.72 17.85
C LYS A 54 21.91 -24.20 17.38
N ALA A 55 20.81 -24.82 17.84
CA ALA A 55 19.46 -24.36 17.56
C ALA A 55 19.17 -23.03 18.28
N ASP A 56 19.53 -22.93 19.56
CA ASP A 56 19.40 -21.70 20.36
C ASP A 56 20.20 -20.56 19.75
N TRP A 57 21.45 -20.83 19.34
CA TRP A 57 22.26 -19.87 18.60
C TRP A 57 21.59 -19.42 17.29
N ALA A 58 21.00 -20.35 16.53
CA ALA A 58 20.32 -20.02 15.28
C ALA A 58 19.07 -19.14 15.51
N ILE A 59 18.28 -19.43 16.56
CA ILE A 59 17.12 -18.60 16.95
C ILE A 59 17.58 -17.20 17.34
N ARG A 60 18.60 -17.10 18.19
CA ARG A 60 19.17 -15.81 18.58
C ARG A 60 19.68 -15.04 17.36
N LYS A 61 20.33 -15.73 16.42
CA LYS A 61 20.82 -15.08 15.19
C LYS A 61 19.67 -14.56 14.34
N ILE A 62 18.55 -15.28 14.23
CA ILE A 62 17.34 -14.80 13.57
C ILE A 62 16.76 -13.57 14.29
N ASP A 63 16.76 -13.55 15.63
CA ASP A 63 16.32 -12.37 16.39
C ASP A 63 17.19 -11.14 16.10
N GLU A 64 18.51 -11.31 16.13
CA GLU A 64 19.47 -10.24 15.86
C GLU A 64 19.27 -9.65 14.45
N GLU A 65 19.08 -10.48 13.43
CA GLU A 65 18.78 -10.02 12.07
C GLU A 65 17.41 -9.32 11.98
N LYS A 66 16.40 -9.82 12.71
CA LYS A 66 15.07 -9.17 12.78
C LYS A 66 15.15 -7.79 13.43
N GLN A 67 15.96 -7.64 14.47
CA GLN A 67 16.18 -6.35 15.13
C GLN A 67 16.90 -5.36 14.21
N GLU A 68 17.94 -5.79 13.48
CA GLU A 68 18.63 -4.92 12.53
C GLU A 68 17.71 -4.54 11.35
N PHE A 69 16.91 -5.48 10.84
CA PHE A 69 15.88 -5.18 9.85
C PHE A 69 14.90 -4.11 10.34
N ASN A 70 14.39 -4.25 11.58
CA ASN A 70 13.47 -3.28 12.15
C ASN A 70 14.12 -1.91 12.32
N ARG A 71 15.39 -1.85 12.74
CA ARG A 71 16.14 -0.61 12.85
C ARG A 71 16.28 0.10 11.50
N ILE A 72 16.67 -0.63 10.44
CA ILE A 72 16.77 -0.07 9.09
C ILE A 72 15.40 0.40 8.61
N ARG A 73 14.35 -0.39 8.89
CA ARG A 73 12.97 -0.04 8.55
C ARG A 73 12.52 1.24 9.23
N GLU A 74 12.78 1.41 10.52
CA GLU A 74 12.43 2.64 11.26
C GLU A 74 13.13 3.87 10.67
N LEU A 75 14.42 3.75 10.33
CA LEU A 75 15.16 4.83 9.66
C LEU A 75 14.58 5.17 8.28
N ALA A 76 14.20 4.15 7.50
CA ALA A 76 13.57 4.34 6.19
C ALA A 76 12.18 5.00 6.31
N GLU A 77 11.38 4.59 7.30
CA GLU A 77 10.08 5.19 7.61
C GLU A 77 10.23 6.67 8.01
N GLU A 78 11.23 7.01 8.82
CA GLU A 78 11.53 8.41 9.17
C GLU A 78 11.91 9.25 7.94
N GLN A 79 12.75 8.71 7.05
CA GLN A 79 13.11 9.38 5.80
C GLN A 79 11.91 9.58 4.87
N THR A 80 11.05 8.55 4.74
CA THR A 80 9.82 8.63 3.95
C THR A 80 8.91 9.73 4.48
N ALA A 81 8.72 9.79 5.80
CA ALA A 81 7.92 10.83 6.44
C ALA A 81 8.47 12.24 6.17
N ARG A 82 9.81 12.41 6.19
CA ARG A 82 10.45 13.71 5.84
C ARG A 82 10.20 14.10 4.39
N ILE A 83 10.25 13.15 3.46
CA ILE A 83 9.98 13.39 2.04
C ILE A 83 8.50 13.74 1.84
N GLU A 84 7.58 13.00 2.46
CA GLU A 84 6.14 13.29 2.40
C GLU A 84 5.82 14.68 2.94
N GLN A 85 6.43 15.09 4.06
CA GLN A 85 6.28 16.45 4.58
C GLN A 85 6.76 17.52 3.60
N LYS A 86 7.88 17.29 2.88
CA LYS A 86 8.35 18.21 1.84
C LYS A 86 7.36 18.29 0.68
N VAL A 87 6.81 17.16 0.25
CA VAL A 87 5.78 17.10 -0.81
C VAL A 87 4.53 17.86 -0.37
N GLU A 88 4.04 17.64 0.85
CA GLU A 88 2.88 18.34 1.40
C GLU A 88 3.14 19.85 1.54
N ALA A 89 4.34 20.25 1.96
CA ALA A 89 4.73 21.66 2.02
C ALA A 89 4.78 22.30 0.61
N ALA A 90 5.31 21.60 -0.39
CA ALA A 90 5.31 22.05 -1.78
C ALA A 90 3.89 22.18 -2.35
N GLU A 91 3.02 21.21 -2.07
CA GLU A 91 1.61 21.25 -2.45
C GLU A 91 0.88 22.43 -1.80
N ARG A 92 1.08 22.64 -0.50
CA ARG A 92 0.52 23.81 0.22
C ARG A 92 1.01 25.11 -0.41
N ARG A 93 2.31 25.25 -0.69
CA ARG A 93 2.90 26.44 -1.34
C ARG A 93 2.30 26.66 -2.73
N PHE A 94 2.16 25.62 -3.54
CA PHE A 94 1.55 25.69 -4.86
C PHE A 94 0.08 26.12 -4.78
N ASN A 95 -0.70 25.49 -3.91
CA ASN A 95 -2.11 25.81 -3.75
C ASN A 95 -2.32 27.24 -3.23
N GLN A 96 -1.53 27.69 -2.26
CA GLN A 96 -1.58 29.07 -1.78
C GLN A 96 -1.27 30.07 -2.90
N ARG A 97 -0.18 29.85 -3.65
CA ARG A 97 0.25 30.74 -4.76
C ARG A 97 -0.73 30.76 -5.92
N THR A 98 -1.39 29.64 -6.21
CA THR A 98 -2.31 29.52 -7.36
C THR A 98 -3.77 29.78 -7.02
N SER A 99 -4.17 29.73 -5.75
CA SER A 99 -5.56 29.92 -5.29
C SER A 99 -6.18 31.22 -5.81
N TYR A 100 -5.45 32.32 -5.71
CA TYR A 100 -5.91 33.63 -6.19
C TYR A 100 -6.16 33.64 -7.70
N LEU A 101 -5.21 33.13 -8.49
CA LEU A 101 -5.36 33.04 -9.93
C LEU A 101 -6.50 32.10 -10.33
N ARG A 102 -6.67 30.97 -9.64
CA ARG A 102 -7.80 30.05 -9.87
C ARG A 102 -9.15 30.73 -9.60
N SER A 103 -9.25 31.54 -8.54
CA SER A 103 -10.46 32.32 -8.23
C SER A 103 -10.77 33.35 -9.32
N LEU A 104 -9.75 34.06 -9.80
CA LEU A 104 -9.90 35.01 -10.92
C LEU A 104 -10.31 34.30 -12.22
N LEU A 105 -9.69 33.16 -12.53
CA LEU A 105 -10.06 32.35 -13.70
C LEU A 105 -11.50 31.83 -13.60
N GLY A 106 -11.96 31.45 -12.42
CA GLY A 106 -13.35 31.09 -12.18
C GLY A 106 -14.30 32.25 -12.44
N SER A 107 -13.97 33.45 -11.93
CA SER A 107 -14.75 34.66 -12.16
C SER A 107 -14.81 35.05 -13.63
N TYR A 108 -13.69 34.95 -14.34
CA TYR A 108 -13.59 35.18 -15.79
C TYR A 108 -14.39 34.15 -16.59
N PHE A 109 -14.31 32.86 -16.23
CA PHE A 109 -15.06 31.79 -16.90
C PHE A 109 -16.57 32.03 -16.89
N MET A 110 -17.11 32.62 -15.82
CA MET A 110 -18.53 32.96 -15.71
C MET A 110 -18.97 34.11 -16.61
N GLN A 111 -18.03 34.99 -17.01
CA GLN A 111 -18.32 36.16 -17.86
C GLN A 111 -18.22 35.83 -19.36
N VAL A 112 -17.37 34.87 -19.72
CA VAL A 112 -17.06 34.58 -21.13
C VAL A 112 -18.00 33.52 -21.70
N PRO A 113 -18.44 33.66 -22.97
CA PRO A 113 -19.16 32.59 -23.66
C PRO A 113 -18.30 31.32 -23.76
N HIS A 114 -18.80 30.24 -23.17
CA HIS A 114 -18.10 28.95 -23.12
C HIS A 114 -18.98 27.82 -23.70
N ARG A 115 -18.34 26.73 -24.12
CA ARG A 115 -19.03 25.57 -24.69
C ARG A 115 -19.67 24.76 -23.56
N LYS A 116 -21.00 24.76 -23.48
CA LYS A 116 -21.76 23.94 -22.53
C LYS A 116 -22.09 22.58 -23.14
N THR A 117 -21.77 21.50 -22.42
CA THR A 117 -22.21 20.13 -22.73
C THR A 117 -22.91 19.53 -21.51
N LYS A 118 -23.69 18.46 -21.69
CA LYS A 118 -24.46 17.80 -20.61
C LYS A 118 -23.60 17.41 -19.40
N THR A 119 -22.32 17.12 -19.61
CA THR A 119 -21.40 16.62 -18.59
C THR A 119 -20.37 17.65 -18.13
N GLN A 120 -20.18 18.76 -18.87
CA GLN A 120 -19.09 19.71 -18.62
C GLN A 120 -19.27 21.02 -19.41
N GLU A 121 -18.85 22.13 -18.81
CA GLU A 121 -18.64 23.40 -19.51
C GLU A 121 -17.14 23.60 -19.75
N SER A 122 -16.73 23.92 -20.98
CA SER A 122 -15.31 24.06 -21.35
C SER A 122 -15.02 25.32 -22.15
N TYR A 123 -13.86 25.91 -21.88
CA TYR A 123 -13.34 27.07 -22.58
C TYR A 123 -11.84 26.87 -22.87
N ARG A 124 -11.47 26.78 -24.16
CA ARG A 124 -10.11 26.48 -24.59
C ARG A 124 -9.34 27.77 -24.86
N LEU A 125 -8.20 27.92 -24.21
CA LEU A 125 -7.21 28.97 -24.41
C LEU A 125 -5.98 28.38 -25.12
N LEU A 126 -5.07 29.26 -25.57
CA LEU A 126 -3.83 28.83 -26.22
C LEU A 126 -2.92 28.04 -25.27
N SER A 127 -2.88 28.40 -23.99
CA SER A 127 -2.03 27.81 -22.96
C SER A 127 -2.70 26.73 -22.11
N GLY A 128 -4.00 26.45 -22.30
CA GLY A 128 -4.73 25.50 -21.47
C GLY A 128 -6.23 25.52 -21.72
N SER A 129 -7.00 24.80 -20.90
CA SER A 129 -8.47 24.81 -20.98
C SER A 129 -9.08 24.96 -19.59
N LEU A 130 -10.05 25.86 -19.46
CA LEU A 130 -10.88 26.01 -18.27
C LEU A 130 -12.05 25.05 -18.39
N VAL A 131 -12.27 24.29 -17.31
CA VAL A 131 -13.26 23.22 -17.27
C VAL A 131 -14.05 23.35 -15.98
N LEU A 132 -15.36 23.52 -16.13
CA LEU A 132 -16.30 23.45 -15.02
C LEU A 132 -17.12 22.17 -15.15
N LYS A 133 -16.99 21.27 -14.17
CA LYS A 133 -17.82 20.07 -14.07
C LYS A 133 -18.96 20.37 -13.10
N PRO A 134 -20.23 20.15 -13.49
CA PRO A 134 -21.35 20.35 -12.59
C PRO A 134 -21.23 19.40 -11.37
N PRO A 135 -21.78 19.80 -10.21
CA PRO A 135 -21.75 18.97 -9.01
C PRO A 135 -22.43 17.63 -9.30
N LYS A 136 -21.71 16.54 -9.05
CA LYS A 136 -22.31 15.20 -9.05
C LYS A 136 -23.02 15.02 -7.71
N VAL A 137 -24.33 14.88 -7.73
CA VAL A 137 -25.10 14.46 -6.55
C VAL A 137 -24.67 13.03 -6.23
N LYS A 138 -23.86 12.88 -5.17
CA LYS A 138 -23.54 11.57 -4.60
C LYS A 138 -24.55 11.32 -3.48
N PRO A 139 -25.35 10.25 -3.54
CA PRO A 139 -26.14 9.85 -2.38
C PRO A 139 -25.16 9.42 -1.28
N VAL A 140 -25.19 10.11 -0.15
CA VAL A 140 -24.55 9.66 1.08
C VAL A 140 -25.63 8.90 1.85
N TYR A 141 -25.37 7.63 2.15
CA TYR A 141 -26.27 6.80 2.92
C TYR A 141 -25.44 5.98 3.92
N GLU A 142 -25.99 5.79 5.11
CA GLU A 142 -25.49 4.81 6.06
C GLU A 142 -26.01 3.44 5.65
N GLU A 143 -25.10 2.48 5.49
CA GLU A 143 -25.43 1.14 4.96
C GLU A 143 -26.46 0.42 5.86
N ASP A 144 -26.34 0.57 7.17
CA ASP A 144 -27.26 -0.04 8.14
C ASP A 144 -28.69 0.51 8.07
N GLU A 145 -28.84 1.82 7.90
CA GLU A 145 -30.15 2.47 7.75
C GLU A 145 -30.76 2.12 6.40
N LEU A 146 -29.95 2.07 5.34
CA LEU A 146 -30.40 1.69 4.02
C LEU A 146 -30.86 0.23 3.98
N VAL A 147 -30.13 -0.69 4.61
CA VAL A 147 -30.52 -2.11 4.70
C VAL A 147 -31.81 -2.28 5.50
N LYS A 148 -32.01 -1.53 6.59
CA LYS A 148 -33.29 -1.53 7.33
C LYS A 148 -34.44 -1.01 6.47
N TYR A 149 -34.26 0.13 5.82
CA TYR A 149 -35.25 0.71 4.92
C TYR A 149 -35.60 -0.25 3.77
N LEU A 150 -34.61 -0.93 3.17
CA LEU A 150 -34.83 -1.91 2.10
C LEU A 150 -35.60 -3.15 2.59
N LYS A 151 -35.37 -3.59 3.83
CA LYS A 151 -36.15 -4.67 4.47
C LYS A 151 -37.60 -4.25 4.75
N GLU A 152 -37.80 -3.05 5.31
CA GLU A 152 -39.12 -2.52 5.66
C GLU A 152 -39.94 -2.15 4.42
N SER A 153 -39.29 -1.65 3.37
CA SER A 153 -39.90 -1.26 2.10
C SER A 153 -40.17 -2.46 1.17
N GLY A 154 -39.87 -3.69 1.61
CA GLY A 154 -40.13 -4.89 0.83
C GLY A 154 -39.31 -4.98 -0.47
N MET A 155 -38.09 -4.44 -0.47
CA MET A 155 -37.16 -4.46 -1.60
C MET A 155 -35.93 -5.34 -1.31
N PRO A 156 -36.11 -6.66 -1.09
CA PRO A 156 -35.02 -7.57 -0.73
C PRO A 156 -34.02 -7.79 -1.89
N ASP A 157 -34.44 -7.57 -3.14
CA ASP A 157 -33.60 -7.76 -4.34
C ASP A 157 -32.38 -6.82 -4.39
N TYR A 158 -32.43 -5.70 -3.66
CA TYR A 158 -31.35 -4.73 -3.55
C TYR A 158 -30.46 -4.95 -2.31
N ILE A 159 -30.78 -5.95 -1.49
CA ILE A 159 -29.95 -6.36 -0.36
C ILE A 159 -29.03 -7.47 -0.86
N LYS A 160 -27.73 -7.16 -0.91
CA LYS A 160 -26.71 -8.17 -1.21
C LYS A 160 -26.66 -9.17 -0.05
N THR A 161 -27.40 -10.26 -0.18
CA THR A 161 -27.34 -11.37 0.75
C THR A 161 -26.16 -12.24 0.34
N GLU A 162 -25.03 -12.07 1.02
CA GLU A 162 -23.89 -12.95 0.80
C GLU A 162 -24.19 -14.32 1.41
N GLU A 163 -24.61 -15.27 0.59
CA GLU A 163 -24.72 -16.70 0.93
C GLU A 163 -23.31 -17.29 1.09
N LYS A 164 -22.62 -16.90 2.15
CA LYS A 164 -21.35 -17.51 2.55
C LYS A 164 -21.67 -18.75 3.35
N ALA A 165 -21.12 -19.89 2.91
CA ALA A 165 -21.13 -21.10 3.70
C ALA A 165 -20.52 -20.81 5.08
N ARG A 166 -21.23 -21.18 6.16
CA ARG A 166 -20.70 -21.13 7.52
C ARG A 166 -19.67 -22.24 7.70
N TRP A 167 -18.52 -22.09 7.06
CA TRP A 167 -17.45 -23.08 7.05
C TRP A 167 -17.02 -23.50 8.45
N GLY A 168 -17.03 -22.57 9.42
CA GLY A 168 -16.70 -22.86 10.81
C GLY A 168 -17.69 -23.80 11.54
N GLU A 169 -18.96 -23.80 11.14
CA GLU A 169 -19.97 -24.76 11.64
C GLU A 169 -19.92 -26.05 10.82
N LEU A 170 -19.80 -25.94 9.50
CA LEU A 170 -19.74 -27.08 8.57
C LEU A 170 -18.51 -27.97 8.85
N LYS A 171 -17.33 -27.39 9.09
CA LYS A 171 -16.09 -28.13 9.40
C LYS A 171 -16.19 -28.97 10.68
N LYS A 172 -17.07 -28.61 11.63
CA LYS A 172 -17.26 -29.40 12.88
C LYS A 172 -18.10 -30.66 12.65
N LEU A 173 -19.02 -30.60 11.68
CA LEU A 173 -19.91 -31.70 11.30
C LEU A 173 -19.27 -32.67 10.30
N LEU A 174 -18.18 -32.25 9.66
CA LEU A 174 -17.43 -33.07 8.70
C LEU A 174 -16.42 -33.97 9.41
N ASP A 175 -16.46 -35.25 9.08
CA ASP A 175 -15.41 -36.21 9.40
C ASP A 175 -14.38 -36.23 8.26
N LEU A 176 -13.15 -35.81 8.60
CA LEU A 176 -12.01 -35.72 7.70
C LEU A 176 -11.17 -37.00 7.69
N SER A 177 -11.59 -38.04 8.44
CA SER A 177 -10.82 -39.28 8.60
C SER A 177 -10.93 -40.26 7.43
N GLN A 178 -11.90 -40.09 6.52
CA GLN A 178 -12.16 -41.04 5.44
C GLN A 178 -11.89 -40.46 4.05
N GLY A 179 -10.64 -40.54 3.61
CA GLY A 179 -10.26 -40.38 2.21
C GLY A 179 -10.40 -38.96 1.63
N LYS A 180 -10.58 -38.89 0.31
CA LYS A 180 -10.46 -37.66 -0.51
C LYS A 180 -11.59 -36.65 -0.32
N HIS A 181 -12.72 -37.07 0.28
CA HIS A 181 -13.93 -36.28 0.46
C HIS A 181 -14.47 -36.47 1.89
N PRO A 182 -14.78 -35.39 2.62
CA PRO A 182 -15.26 -35.52 3.99
C PRO A 182 -16.72 -36.00 4.04
N VAL A 183 -17.05 -36.74 5.09
CA VAL A 183 -18.39 -37.31 5.33
C VAL A 183 -19.11 -36.50 6.41
N ILE A 184 -20.38 -36.16 6.22
CA ILE A 184 -21.17 -35.49 7.26
C ILE A 184 -21.57 -36.52 8.33
N LYS A 185 -21.22 -36.27 9.59
CA LYS A 185 -21.41 -37.22 10.71
C LYS A 185 -22.86 -37.60 11.00
N ASP A 186 -23.82 -36.72 10.68
CA ASP A 186 -25.24 -36.93 10.99
C ASP A 186 -26.02 -37.65 9.88
N THR A 187 -25.70 -37.41 8.61
CA THR A 187 -26.44 -37.98 7.46
C THR A 187 -25.68 -39.09 6.74
N GLY A 188 -24.37 -39.24 6.96
CA GLY A 188 -23.54 -40.21 6.24
C GLY A 188 -23.37 -39.90 4.75
N GLU A 189 -23.81 -38.72 4.31
CA GLU A 189 -23.68 -38.26 2.92
C GLU A 189 -22.24 -37.81 2.65
N LEU A 190 -21.71 -38.27 1.52
CA LEU A 190 -20.39 -37.90 1.01
C LEU A 190 -20.48 -36.50 0.39
N VAL A 191 -19.68 -35.54 0.88
CA VAL A 191 -19.65 -34.19 0.31
C VAL A 191 -18.62 -34.16 -0.83
N GLU A 192 -19.07 -34.50 -2.04
CA GLU A 192 -18.23 -34.48 -3.25
C GLU A 192 -17.64 -33.09 -3.56
N CYS A 193 -18.28 -32.02 -3.06
CA CYS A 193 -17.86 -30.64 -3.29
C CYS A 193 -16.64 -30.19 -2.46
N ILE A 194 -16.18 -31.00 -1.49
CA ILE A 194 -15.01 -30.67 -0.67
C ILE A 194 -13.91 -31.69 -0.98
N ARG A 195 -12.75 -31.19 -1.41
CA ARG A 195 -11.54 -31.99 -1.56
C ARG A 195 -10.65 -31.73 -0.35
N VAL A 196 -10.31 -32.78 0.39
CA VAL A 196 -9.34 -32.68 1.48
C VAL A 196 -7.95 -32.71 0.86
N GLU A 197 -7.30 -31.55 0.81
CA GLU A 197 -5.87 -31.46 0.50
C GLU A 197 -5.13 -31.25 1.82
N GLU A 198 -4.29 -32.22 2.19
CA GLU A 198 -3.41 -32.09 3.35
C GLU A 198 -2.37 -31.02 3.04
N THR A 199 -2.52 -29.84 3.63
CA THR A 199 -1.47 -28.83 3.59
C THR A 199 -0.25 -29.38 4.34
N PRO A 200 0.97 -29.28 3.77
CA PRO A 200 2.17 -29.74 4.46
C PRO A 200 2.33 -28.98 5.78
N ALA A 201 2.95 -29.64 6.76
CA ALA A 201 3.22 -29.03 8.05
C ALA A 201 4.00 -27.72 7.87
N GLU A 202 3.48 -26.63 8.44
CA GLU A 202 4.11 -25.33 8.42
C GLU A 202 5.09 -25.25 9.61
N PHE A 203 6.38 -25.08 9.32
CA PHE A 203 7.39 -24.83 10.35
C PHE A 203 7.52 -23.33 10.57
N LYS A 204 7.33 -22.88 11.82
CA LYS A 204 7.49 -21.49 12.22
C LYS A 204 8.56 -21.38 13.29
N VAL A 205 9.42 -20.38 13.14
CA VAL A 205 10.34 -19.95 14.19
C VAL A 205 9.75 -18.66 14.77
N GLU A 206 9.29 -18.71 16.00
CA GLU A 206 8.75 -17.56 16.71
C GLU A 206 9.88 -16.91 17.52
N VAL A 207 10.13 -15.64 17.23
CA VAL A 207 11.23 -14.83 17.79
C VAL A 207 10.73 -13.44 18.13
#